data_AF-A0A842YBU3-F1
#
_entry.id   AF-A0A842YBU3-F1
#
_cell.length_a   1.000
_cell.length_b   1.000
_cell.length_c   1.000
_cell.angle_alpha   90.00
_cell.angle_beta   90.00
_cell.angle_gamma   90.00
#
_symmetry.space_group_name_H-M   'P 1'
#
loop_
_entity.id
_entity.type
_entity.pdbx_description
1 polymer ?
#
loop_
_entity_poly.entity_id
_entity_poly.type
_entity_poly.pdbx_seq_one_letter_code
_entity_poly.pdbx_strand_id
1 'polypeptide(L)'
;MIPKRVYRYGVASEKRLFDEVPGSADGFVLPAHLVVDQRNSLSPWLAGKDFCIDPMTHVWFSDQCDLSNSDGNEFKRSYGKIRDEYNHVFSKIVAPSQKLDAKKLLDAARLDGNEVDNMIKTVLDYQSNFVDKAYWDQEIEEYNIILKRAGLDAKGMQDSARSGGRILPVRLVLPYIYFTSMDTVEYELNQLIWDRSTELYDGEIPLYALIATDDPSLDWEKLKSDLGTGIHGTILWFSDIDEMTAQKDQLVDIRRGCKTLSESKIDVCLHSGGAYAMGLGFDGLTAVSAGITYGERRSASIVEGGPVPQRYFIPQLLKSYPLGETKYALQKLGIECKNPCCSGITDVD
;
A
#
# COMPACT_ATOMS: atom_id res chain seq x y z
N MET A 1 10.01 11.28 -16.38
CA MET A 1 10.51 11.50 -15.00
C MET A 1 10.82 10.12 -14.43
N ILE A 2 11.79 9.95 -13.52
CA ILE A 2 11.98 8.65 -12.85
C ILE A 2 10.89 8.52 -11.77
N PRO A 3 10.04 7.47 -11.78
CA PRO A 3 9.02 7.30 -10.75
C PRO A 3 9.65 7.18 -9.36
N LYS A 4 8.96 7.70 -8.33
CA LYS A 4 9.33 7.45 -6.94
C LYS A 4 9.21 5.95 -6.63
N ARG A 5 10.21 5.40 -5.94
CA ARG A 5 10.22 4.03 -5.45
C ARG A 5 9.64 4.01 -4.06
N VAL A 6 8.39 3.59 -3.96
CA VAL A 6 7.68 3.48 -2.69
C VAL A 6 7.80 2.05 -2.19
N TYR A 7 8.01 1.87 -0.90
CA TYR A 7 8.14 0.55 -0.32
C TYR A 7 6.85 0.10 0.35
N ARG A 8 6.31 -1.06 -0.05
CA ARG A 8 5.16 -1.64 0.65
C ARG A 8 5.63 -2.42 1.86
N TYR A 9 5.35 -1.87 3.03
CA TYR A 9 5.76 -2.43 4.30
C TYR A 9 5.11 -3.80 4.55
N GLY A 10 5.93 -4.81 4.81
CA GLY A 10 5.51 -6.21 4.88
C GLY A 10 5.57 -6.80 6.28
N VAL A 11 6.72 -6.68 6.93
CA VAL A 11 6.97 -7.32 8.23
C VAL A 11 7.86 -6.46 9.14
N ALA A 12 7.73 -6.67 10.45
CA ALA A 12 8.49 -5.98 11.50
C ALA A 12 10.00 -5.97 11.23
N SER A 13 10.56 -7.09 10.76
CA SER A 13 12.00 -7.27 10.52
C SER A 13 12.55 -6.40 9.39
N GLU A 14 11.71 -5.91 8.47
CA GLU A 14 12.16 -5.07 7.34
C GLU A 14 12.66 -3.71 7.81
N LYS A 15 12.24 -3.20 8.98
CA LYS A 15 12.69 -1.90 9.50
C LYS A 15 14.21 -1.78 9.55
N ARG A 16 14.88 -2.84 10.03
CA ARG A 16 16.34 -2.90 10.14
C ARG A 16 17.03 -2.74 8.78
N LEU A 17 16.44 -3.28 7.71
CA LEU A 17 16.99 -3.18 6.35
C LEU A 17 17.02 -1.71 5.88
N PHE A 18 15.98 -0.94 6.20
CA PHE A 18 15.92 0.49 5.85
C PHE A 18 16.81 1.36 6.73
N ASP A 19 17.02 0.94 7.98
CA ASP A 19 17.95 1.62 8.88
C ASP A 19 19.42 1.39 8.44
N GLU A 20 19.73 0.20 7.92
CA GLU A 20 21.06 -0.15 7.38
C GLU A 20 21.35 0.48 6.01
N VAL A 21 20.31 0.76 5.21
CA VAL A 21 20.44 1.37 3.87
C VAL A 21 19.52 2.59 3.74
N PRO A 22 19.87 3.73 4.38
CA PRO A 22 19.11 4.98 4.22
C PRO A 22 19.02 5.42 2.75
N GLY A 23 17.86 5.92 2.34
CA GLY A 23 17.61 6.37 0.96
C GLY A 23 17.31 5.24 -0.05
N SER A 24 17.15 4.00 0.43
CA SER A 24 16.74 2.87 -0.42
C SER A 24 15.29 2.96 -0.92
N ALA A 25 14.45 3.76 -0.27
CA ALA A 25 13.07 4.04 -0.67
C ALA A 25 12.77 5.54 -0.58
N ASP A 26 11.93 6.03 -1.50
CA ASP A 26 11.44 7.41 -1.54
C ASP A 26 10.21 7.63 -0.64
N GLY A 27 9.58 6.55 -0.19
CA GLY A 27 8.45 6.57 0.75
C GLY A 27 7.92 5.18 1.06
N PHE A 28 6.83 5.10 1.83
CA PHE A 28 6.25 3.82 2.29
C PHE A 28 4.73 3.73 2.06
N VAL A 29 4.25 2.56 1.62
CA VAL A 29 2.83 2.17 1.72
C VAL A 29 2.70 1.22 2.89
N LEU A 30 1.85 1.57 3.85
CA LEU A 30 1.67 0.81 5.09
C LEU A 30 0.30 0.12 5.07
N PRO A 31 0.24 -1.22 5.03
CA PRO A 31 -1.01 -1.95 5.19
C PRO A 31 -1.66 -1.63 6.55
N ALA A 32 -2.92 -1.17 6.57
CA ALA A 32 -3.57 -0.68 7.79
C ALA A 32 -3.58 -1.70 8.94
N HIS A 33 -3.74 -2.99 8.64
CA HIS A 33 -3.68 -4.06 9.64
C HIS A 33 -2.30 -4.18 10.33
N LEU A 34 -1.20 -3.87 9.63
CA LEU A 34 0.14 -3.81 10.24
C LEU A 34 0.32 -2.52 11.04
N VAL A 35 -0.25 -1.41 10.56
CA VAL A 35 -0.21 -0.12 11.27
C VAL A 35 -0.86 -0.25 12.64
N VAL A 36 -2.05 -0.85 12.74
CA VAL A 36 -2.74 -1.02 14.03
C VAL A 36 -2.01 -2.03 14.91
N ASP A 37 -1.41 -3.08 14.34
CA ASP A 37 -0.73 -4.10 15.13
C ASP A 37 0.61 -3.61 15.70
N GLN A 38 1.30 -2.75 14.96
CA GLN A 38 2.66 -2.28 15.26
C GLN A 38 2.75 -0.78 15.56
N ARG A 39 1.62 -0.11 15.83
CA ARG A 39 1.47 1.36 15.99
C ARG A 39 2.62 2.00 16.77
N ASN A 40 2.91 1.43 17.94
CA ASN A 40 3.96 1.88 18.86
C ASN A 40 5.34 1.91 18.21
N SER A 41 5.71 0.83 17.52
CA SER A 41 7.04 0.72 16.89
C SER A 41 7.12 1.39 15.51
N LEU A 42 6.00 1.63 14.83
CA LEU A 42 5.97 2.21 13.48
C LEU A 42 6.07 3.73 13.51
N SER A 43 5.36 4.39 14.43
CA SER A 43 5.34 5.86 14.48
C SER A 43 6.75 6.48 14.57
N PRO A 44 7.63 6.05 15.50
CA PRO A 44 9.02 6.55 15.61
C PRO A 44 9.82 6.28 14.35
N TRP A 45 9.63 5.11 13.76
CA TRP A 45 10.34 4.72 12.56
C TRP A 45 9.92 5.57 11.34
N LEU A 46 8.67 6.05 11.28
CA LEU A 46 8.17 6.87 10.17
C LEU A 46 8.58 8.35 10.25
N ALA A 47 9.26 8.76 11.32
CA ALA A 47 9.76 10.13 11.46
C ALA A 47 10.58 10.56 10.23
N GLY A 48 10.16 11.64 9.57
CA GLY A 48 10.86 12.17 8.40
C GLY A 48 10.77 11.33 7.12
N LYS A 49 9.88 10.32 7.07
CA LYS A 49 9.66 9.50 5.87
C LYS A 49 8.30 9.83 5.25
N ASP A 50 8.25 9.94 3.93
CA ASP A 50 6.98 10.02 3.20
C ASP A 50 6.26 8.67 3.34
N PHE A 51 4.96 8.67 3.68
CA PHE A 51 4.18 7.44 3.72
C PHE A 51 2.70 7.67 3.43
N CYS A 52 2.00 6.60 3.07
CA CYS A 52 0.55 6.52 3.10
C CYS A 52 0.12 5.19 3.72
N ILE A 53 -1.15 5.12 4.12
CA ILE A 53 -1.76 3.90 4.64
C ILE A 53 -2.64 3.33 3.54
N ASP A 54 -2.46 2.05 3.25
CA ASP A 54 -3.42 1.29 2.48
C ASP A 54 -4.54 0.82 3.42
N PRO A 55 -5.79 1.29 3.27
CA PRO A 55 -6.86 0.99 4.19
C PRO A 55 -7.32 -0.47 4.11
N MET A 56 -6.98 -1.20 3.04
CA MET A 56 -7.31 -2.62 2.85
C MET A 56 -8.79 -2.94 3.04
N THR A 57 -9.70 -2.04 2.67
CA THR A 57 -11.14 -2.27 2.88
C THR A 57 -11.69 -3.39 2.00
N HIS A 58 -11.03 -3.72 0.89
CA HIS A 58 -11.45 -4.79 -0.03
C HIS A 58 -11.51 -6.17 0.65
N VAL A 59 -10.73 -6.39 1.69
CA VAL A 59 -10.66 -7.70 2.39
C VAL A 59 -11.99 -8.07 3.08
N TRP A 60 -12.82 -7.07 3.36
CA TRP A 60 -14.12 -7.23 3.99
C TRP A 60 -15.23 -7.57 2.99
N PHE A 61 -14.98 -7.43 1.68
CA PHE A 61 -15.93 -7.72 0.61
C PHE A 61 -15.56 -8.97 -0.18
N SER A 62 -14.28 -9.34 -0.20
CA SER A 62 -13.78 -10.44 -1.02
C SER A 62 -13.79 -11.78 -0.31
N ASP A 63 -14.42 -12.79 -0.92
CA ASP A 63 -14.35 -14.20 -0.50
C ASP A 63 -12.94 -14.80 -0.67
N GLN A 64 -12.07 -14.17 -1.47
CA GLN A 64 -10.69 -14.61 -1.67
C GLN A 64 -9.76 -14.22 -0.50
N CYS A 65 -10.27 -13.46 0.47
CA CYS A 65 -9.52 -13.00 1.63
C CYS A 65 -9.82 -13.86 2.85
N ASP A 66 -8.90 -14.75 3.21
CA ASP A 66 -8.96 -15.48 4.48
C ASP A 66 -8.50 -14.58 5.64
N LEU A 67 -9.46 -14.24 6.49
CA LEU A 67 -9.27 -13.42 7.69
C LEU A 67 -9.17 -14.26 8.96
N SER A 68 -9.29 -15.58 8.85
CA SER A 68 -9.32 -16.47 10.01
C SER A 68 -7.92 -16.79 10.53
N ASN A 69 -7.79 -16.99 11.84
CA ASN A 69 -6.59 -17.49 12.47
C ASN A 69 -6.33 -18.96 12.07
N SER A 70 -5.26 -19.58 12.58
CA SER A 70 -4.92 -20.98 12.29
C SER A 70 -6.04 -21.97 12.63
N ASP A 71 -6.93 -21.60 13.56
CA ASP A 71 -8.02 -22.46 14.04
C ASP A 71 -9.32 -22.23 13.27
N GLY A 72 -9.36 -21.27 12.34
CA GLY A 72 -10.52 -20.95 11.50
C GLY A 72 -11.65 -20.18 12.20
N ASN A 73 -11.61 -20.06 13.54
CA ASN A 73 -12.76 -19.62 14.34
C ASN A 73 -12.74 -18.14 14.71
N GLU A 74 -11.56 -17.51 14.73
CA GLU A 74 -11.40 -16.11 15.13
C GLU A 74 -10.67 -15.31 14.07
N PHE A 75 -10.78 -13.99 14.12
CA PHE A 75 -10.02 -13.12 13.23
C PHE A 75 -8.52 -13.24 13.54
N LYS A 76 -7.69 -13.21 12.49
CA LYS A 76 -6.28 -12.84 12.61
C LYS A 76 -6.20 -11.54 13.42
N ARG A 77 -5.36 -11.53 14.46
CA ARG A 77 -5.29 -10.44 15.46
C ARG A 77 -5.27 -9.04 14.84
N SER A 78 -4.43 -8.82 13.83
CA SER A 78 -4.27 -7.55 13.14
C SER A 78 -5.54 -7.12 12.37
N TYR A 79 -6.25 -8.06 11.76
CA TYR A 79 -7.52 -7.81 11.09
C TYR A 79 -8.67 -7.54 12.07
N GLY A 80 -8.71 -8.26 13.20
CA GLY A 80 -9.65 -7.96 14.28
C GLY A 80 -9.47 -6.53 14.81
N LYS A 81 -8.22 -6.13 15.06
CA LYS A 81 -7.89 -4.76 15.49
C LYS A 81 -8.33 -3.69 14.50
N ILE A 82 -8.02 -3.84 13.20
CA ILE A 82 -8.38 -2.79 12.22
C ILE A 82 -9.91 -2.73 11.99
N ARG A 83 -10.61 -3.85 12.08
CA ARG A 83 -12.09 -3.88 12.08
C ARG A 83 -12.65 -3.04 13.22
N ASP A 84 -12.11 -3.22 14.42
CA ASP A 84 -12.57 -2.52 15.62
C ASP A 84 -12.26 -1.02 15.55
N GLU A 85 -11.11 -0.64 14.98
CA GLU A 85 -10.72 0.75 14.73
C GLU A 85 -11.62 1.43 13.68
N TYR A 86 -11.92 0.77 12.56
CA TYR A 86 -12.83 1.34 11.55
C TYR A 86 -14.28 1.39 12.05
N ASN A 87 -14.68 0.43 12.90
CA ASN A 87 -16.00 0.37 13.54
C ASN A 87 -17.17 0.42 12.52
N HIS A 88 -18.37 0.82 12.95
CA HIS A 88 -19.56 1.03 12.14
C HIS A 88 -19.94 -0.16 11.23
N VAL A 89 -19.81 -0.01 9.90
CA VAL A 89 -20.16 -1.07 8.95
C VAL A 89 -19.31 -2.32 9.18
N PHE A 90 -18.06 -2.15 9.59
CA PHE A 90 -17.13 -3.25 9.82
C PHE A 90 -17.41 -3.99 11.13
N SER A 91 -18.00 -3.34 12.13
CA SER A 91 -18.35 -4.02 13.40
C SER A 91 -19.54 -4.98 13.25
N LYS A 92 -20.31 -4.87 12.15
CA LYS A 92 -21.33 -5.86 11.77
C LYS A 92 -20.74 -7.21 11.35
N ILE A 93 -19.43 -7.28 11.09
CA ILE A 93 -18.71 -8.49 10.69
C ILE A 93 -18.27 -9.24 11.96
N VAL A 94 -19.08 -10.20 12.40
CA VAL A 94 -18.87 -10.90 13.67
C VAL A 94 -18.06 -12.19 13.54
N ALA A 95 -17.89 -12.70 12.31
CA ALA A 95 -17.10 -13.91 12.02
C ALA A 95 -16.14 -13.70 10.82
N PRO A 96 -14.97 -14.36 10.78
CA PRO A 96 -13.98 -14.19 9.70
C PRO A 96 -14.50 -14.55 8.29
N SER A 97 -15.44 -15.50 8.22
CA SER A 97 -16.08 -15.94 7.00
C SER A 97 -17.17 -14.98 6.49
N GLN A 98 -17.65 -14.06 7.34
CA GLN A 98 -18.67 -13.10 6.96
C GLN A 98 -18.04 -11.99 6.11
N LYS A 99 -18.69 -11.66 4.99
CA LYS A 99 -18.33 -10.54 4.13
C LYS A 99 -19.43 -9.48 4.10
N LEU A 100 -19.04 -8.25 3.80
CA LEU A 100 -19.95 -7.17 3.45
C LEU A 100 -20.47 -7.40 2.03
N ASP A 101 -21.75 -7.10 1.84
CA ASP A 101 -22.43 -7.21 0.56
C ASP A 101 -22.45 -5.83 -0.09
N ALA A 102 -21.70 -5.68 -1.20
CA ALA A 102 -21.56 -4.41 -1.91
C ALA A 102 -22.92 -3.85 -2.35
N LYS A 103 -23.83 -4.73 -2.80
CA LYS A 103 -25.18 -4.31 -3.24
C LYS A 103 -26.00 -3.79 -2.09
N LYS A 104 -26.02 -4.48 -0.94
CA LYS A 104 -26.76 -4.01 0.24
C LYS A 104 -26.23 -2.67 0.74
N LEU A 105 -24.91 -2.48 0.74
CA LEU A 105 -24.31 -1.22 1.15
C LEU A 105 -24.63 -0.08 0.17
N LEU A 106 -24.59 -0.36 -1.14
CA LEU A 106 -24.98 0.59 -2.18
C LEU A 106 -26.46 0.98 -2.07
N ASP A 107 -27.35 -0.01 -1.91
CA ASP A 107 -28.79 0.22 -1.74
C ASP A 107 -29.09 1.02 -0.47
N ALA A 108 -28.40 0.73 0.64
CA ALA A 108 -28.51 1.53 1.87
C ALA A 108 -28.05 2.97 1.66
N ALA A 109 -26.93 3.17 0.96
CA ALA A 109 -26.40 4.50 0.68
C ALA A 109 -27.32 5.34 -0.21
N ARG A 110 -28.04 4.71 -1.15
CA ARG A 110 -29.07 5.38 -1.96
C ARG A 110 -30.29 5.81 -1.16
N LEU A 111 -30.56 5.16 -0.02
CA LEU A 111 -31.71 5.49 0.84
C LEU A 111 -31.40 6.64 1.79
N ASP A 112 -30.26 6.61 2.49
CA ASP A 112 -29.92 7.62 3.49
C ASP A 112 -28.45 8.06 3.54
N GLY A 113 -27.56 7.43 2.77
CA GLY A 113 -26.12 7.75 2.69
C GLY A 113 -25.29 7.43 3.94
N ASN A 114 -25.92 7.18 5.09
CA ASN A 114 -25.25 7.24 6.38
C ASN A 114 -24.21 6.13 6.56
N GLU A 115 -24.46 4.93 6.06
CA GLU A 115 -23.52 3.81 6.25
C GLU A 115 -22.22 3.99 5.48
N VAL A 116 -22.30 4.43 4.23
CA VAL A 116 -21.13 4.71 3.38
C VAL A 116 -20.39 5.94 3.88
N ASP A 117 -21.10 7.01 4.25
CA ASP A 117 -20.48 8.21 4.80
C ASP A 117 -19.71 7.91 6.10
N ASN A 118 -20.27 7.09 6.99
CA ASN A 118 -19.59 6.68 8.21
C ASN A 118 -18.37 5.80 7.92
N MET A 119 -18.48 4.86 6.98
CA MET A 119 -17.34 4.04 6.52
C MET A 119 -16.19 4.92 5.99
N ILE A 120 -16.51 5.91 5.17
CA ILE A 120 -15.53 6.85 4.63
C ILE A 120 -14.86 7.63 5.75
N LYS A 121 -15.65 8.26 6.63
CA LYS A 121 -15.14 9.06 7.74
C LYS A 121 -14.20 8.27 8.64
N THR A 122 -14.60 7.09 9.09
CA THR A 122 -13.75 6.32 10.02
C THR A 122 -12.46 5.83 9.38
N VAL A 123 -12.48 5.47 8.09
CA VAL A 123 -11.28 5.08 7.36
C VAL A 123 -10.34 6.27 7.14
N LEU A 124 -10.85 7.44 6.76
CA LEU A 124 -10.03 8.65 6.57
C LEU A 124 -9.52 9.22 7.91
N ASP A 125 -10.35 9.18 8.95
CA ASP A 125 -10.00 9.60 10.30
C ASP A 125 -8.90 8.70 10.88
N TYR A 126 -9.01 7.38 10.70
CA TYR A 126 -7.97 6.46 11.11
C TYR A 126 -6.63 6.81 10.44
N GLN A 127 -6.63 6.99 9.12
CA GLN A 127 -5.40 7.31 8.38
C GLN A 127 -4.79 8.65 8.80
N SER A 128 -5.63 9.66 9.05
CA SER A 128 -5.18 11.00 9.44
C SER A 128 -4.71 11.08 10.89
N ASN A 129 -5.16 10.17 11.75
CA ASN A 129 -4.96 10.23 13.20
C ASN A 129 -4.28 8.99 13.79
N PHE A 130 -3.72 8.06 12.99
CA PHE A 130 -3.17 6.81 13.53
C PHE A 130 -1.95 7.01 14.46
N VAL A 131 -1.20 8.12 14.30
CA VAL A 131 -0.12 8.49 15.22
C VAL A 131 -0.74 9.27 16.39
N ASP A 132 -0.82 8.61 17.54
CA ASP A 132 -1.21 9.26 18.78
C ASP A 132 -0.15 10.30 19.18
N LYS A 133 -0.57 11.56 19.28
CA LYS A 133 0.28 12.68 19.65
C LYS A 133 0.93 12.49 21.02
N ALA A 134 0.24 11.87 21.97
CA ALA A 134 0.78 11.68 23.33
C ALA A 134 1.90 10.64 23.36
N TYR A 135 1.77 9.57 22.58
CA TYR A 135 2.82 8.57 22.41
C TYR A 135 4.04 9.15 21.68
N TRP A 136 3.75 10.02 20.70
CA TRP A 136 4.76 10.69 19.88
C TRP A 136 5.70 11.57 20.69
N ASP A 137 5.16 12.40 21.58
CA ASP A 137 5.96 13.33 22.37
C ASP A 137 6.96 12.59 23.29
N GLN A 138 6.59 11.42 23.81
CA GLN A 138 7.48 10.60 24.65
C GLN A 138 8.59 9.92 23.83
N GLU A 139 8.25 9.27 22.72
CA GLU A 139 9.22 8.54 21.90
C GLU A 139 10.16 9.46 21.12
N ILE A 140 9.68 10.61 20.65
CA ILE A 140 10.56 11.65 20.09
C ILE A 140 11.61 12.07 21.10
N GLU A 141 11.21 12.29 22.36
CA GLU A 141 12.16 12.76 23.37
C GLU A 141 13.23 11.69 23.62
N GLU A 142 12.83 10.43 23.75
CA GLU A 142 13.76 9.30 23.89
C GLU A 142 14.68 9.14 22.67
N TYR A 143 14.14 9.26 21.45
CA TYR A 143 14.92 9.16 20.22
C TYR A 143 15.86 10.35 20.01
N ASN A 144 15.41 11.56 20.31
CA ASN A 144 16.23 12.77 20.30
C ASN A 144 17.39 12.66 21.29
N ILE A 145 17.17 12.06 22.47
CA ILE A 145 18.23 11.76 23.42
C ILE A 145 19.26 10.80 22.80
N ILE A 146 18.81 9.76 22.08
CA ILE A 146 19.70 8.80 21.39
C ILE A 146 20.51 9.49 20.28
N LEU A 147 19.86 10.26 19.40
CA LEU A 147 20.52 10.99 18.31
C LEU A 147 21.56 11.99 18.85
N LYS A 148 21.20 12.73 19.90
CA LYS A 148 22.09 13.67 20.59
C LYS A 148 23.30 12.96 21.21
N ARG A 149 23.10 11.78 21.79
CA ARG A 149 24.21 10.93 22.29
C ARG A 149 25.11 10.41 21.18
N ALA A 150 24.55 10.17 19.99
CA ALA A 150 25.30 9.77 18.80
C ALA A 150 26.01 10.92 18.07
N GLY A 151 25.85 12.17 18.53
CA GLY A 151 26.42 13.35 17.88
C GLY A 151 25.74 13.71 16.55
N LEU A 152 24.55 13.17 16.29
CA LEU A 152 23.76 13.47 15.11
C LEU A 152 22.85 14.68 15.43
N ASP A 153 22.87 15.69 14.55
CA ASP A 153 22.00 16.87 14.67
C ASP A 153 20.57 16.48 14.29
N ALA A 154 19.61 16.68 15.21
CA ALA A 154 18.20 16.32 15.03
C ALA A 154 17.46 17.21 14.00
N LYS A 155 18.16 18.12 13.31
CA LYS A 155 17.61 19.05 12.32
C LYS A 155 16.73 18.39 11.26
N GLY A 156 17.04 17.16 10.83
CA GLY A 156 16.20 16.43 9.86
C GLY A 156 14.79 16.11 10.37
N MET A 157 14.60 15.97 11.68
CA MET A 157 13.28 15.71 12.28
C MET A 157 12.47 16.99 12.54
N GLN A 158 13.10 18.14 12.77
CA GLN A 158 12.38 19.39 12.97
C GLN A 158 11.69 19.89 11.69
N ASP A 159 12.28 19.65 10.52
CA ASP A 159 11.66 19.99 9.23
C ASP A 159 10.49 19.05 8.85
N SER A 160 10.39 17.87 9.49
CA SER A 160 9.27 16.94 9.30
C SER A 160 8.12 17.15 10.28
N ALA A 161 8.23 18.11 11.21
CA ALA A 161 7.10 18.65 11.97
C ALA A 161 6.19 19.55 11.11
N ARG A 162 5.82 19.08 9.91
CA ARG A 162 5.10 19.83 8.87
C ARG A 162 3.73 20.36 9.32
N SER A 163 3.20 19.94 10.47
CA SER A 163 1.92 20.44 11.01
C SER A 163 1.86 20.32 12.54
N GLY A 164 2.55 21.20 13.27
CA GLY A 164 2.40 21.29 14.73
C GLY A 164 2.86 20.03 15.49
N GLY A 165 3.90 19.36 14.99
CA GLY A 165 4.49 18.16 15.61
C GLY A 165 3.80 16.84 15.26
N ARG A 166 2.83 16.81 14.34
CA ARG A 166 2.19 15.57 13.89
C ARG A 166 2.91 14.99 12.66
N ILE A 167 3.08 13.66 12.64
CA ILE A 167 3.41 12.94 11.41
C ILE A 167 2.12 12.70 10.64
N LEU A 168 2.02 13.28 9.44
CA LEU A 168 0.85 13.10 8.57
C LEU A 168 1.23 12.26 7.34
N PRO A 169 0.32 11.42 6.83
CA PRO A 169 0.54 10.76 5.56
C PRO A 169 0.58 11.79 4.43
N VAL A 170 1.35 11.51 3.38
CA VAL A 170 1.47 12.41 2.22
C VAL A 170 0.22 12.40 1.32
N ARG A 171 -0.69 11.46 1.56
CA ARG A 171 -1.96 11.27 0.86
C ARG A 171 -2.86 10.35 1.70
N LEU A 172 -4.18 10.49 1.55
CA LEU A 172 -5.15 9.55 2.10
C LEU A 172 -5.66 8.65 0.97
N VAL A 173 -5.71 7.35 1.22
CA VAL A 173 -6.27 6.39 0.26
C VAL A 173 -7.73 6.15 0.63
N LEU A 174 -8.62 6.35 -0.32
CA LEU A 174 -10.05 6.16 -0.09
C LEU A 174 -10.37 4.69 0.22
N PRO A 175 -11.47 4.41 0.95
CA PRO A 175 -12.03 3.07 0.96
C PRO A 175 -12.23 2.59 -0.49
N TYR A 176 -11.92 1.33 -0.72
CA TYR A 176 -12.05 0.72 -2.02
C TYR A 176 -12.50 -0.74 -1.90
N ILE A 177 -13.09 -1.22 -2.98
CA ILE A 177 -13.55 -2.58 -3.14
C ILE A 177 -12.94 -3.13 -4.43
N TYR A 178 -12.56 -4.40 -4.40
CA TYR A 178 -12.09 -5.09 -5.59
C TYR A 178 -13.25 -5.31 -6.57
N PHE A 179 -13.07 -5.00 -7.85
CA PHE A 179 -14.07 -5.21 -8.89
C PHE A 179 -13.48 -5.93 -10.09
N THR A 180 -14.27 -6.75 -10.79
CA THR A 180 -13.83 -7.52 -11.96
C THR A 180 -14.16 -6.84 -13.30
N SER A 181 -15.06 -5.85 -13.29
CA SER A 181 -15.43 -5.06 -14.47
C SER A 181 -16.04 -3.73 -14.04
N MET A 182 -16.01 -2.73 -14.93
CA MET A 182 -16.62 -1.42 -14.69
C MET A 182 -18.16 -1.45 -14.66
N ASP A 183 -18.77 -2.57 -15.05
CA ASP A 183 -20.23 -2.74 -15.04
C ASP A 183 -20.74 -3.46 -13.77
N THR A 184 -19.87 -3.71 -12.78
CA THR A 184 -20.27 -4.40 -11.54
C THR A 184 -20.75 -3.45 -10.44
N VAL A 185 -21.47 -4.01 -9.48
CA VAL A 185 -21.96 -3.26 -8.30
C VAL A 185 -20.81 -2.75 -7.45
N GLU A 186 -19.69 -3.47 -7.39
CA GLU A 186 -18.48 -3.06 -6.68
C GLU A 186 -17.84 -1.84 -7.33
N TYR A 187 -17.83 -1.76 -8.67
CA TYR A 187 -17.37 -0.56 -9.36
C TYR A 187 -18.29 0.63 -9.08
N GLU A 188 -19.60 0.45 -9.18
CA GLU A 188 -20.57 1.50 -8.87
C GLU A 188 -20.43 2.00 -7.42
N LEU A 189 -20.22 1.10 -6.46
CA LEU A 189 -19.98 1.46 -5.07
C LEU A 189 -18.65 2.21 -4.88
N ASN A 190 -17.58 1.86 -5.63
CA ASN A 190 -16.35 2.64 -5.62
C ASN A 190 -16.58 4.06 -6.14
N GLN A 191 -17.35 4.26 -7.21
CA GLN A 191 -17.69 5.59 -7.72
C GLN A 191 -18.40 6.43 -6.66
N LEU A 192 -19.41 5.85 -6.00
CA LEU A 192 -20.09 6.51 -4.89
C LEU A 192 -19.10 6.87 -3.77
N ILE A 193 -18.18 5.98 -3.42
CA ILE A 193 -17.17 6.27 -2.40
C ILE A 193 -16.28 7.45 -2.82
N TRP A 194 -15.86 7.55 -4.07
CA TRP A 194 -15.05 8.67 -4.57
C TRP A 194 -15.79 9.99 -4.43
N ASP A 195 -17.01 10.07 -4.97
CA ASP A 195 -17.85 11.26 -4.91
C ASP A 195 -18.07 11.70 -3.46
N ARG A 196 -18.58 10.80 -2.61
CA ARG A 196 -18.85 11.08 -1.20
C ARG A 196 -17.59 11.46 -0.44
N SER A 197 -16.44 10.85 -0.72
CA SER A 197 -15.18 11.20 -0.04
C SER A 197 -14.74 12.63 -0.33
N THR A 198 -14.91 13.11 -1.58
CA THR A 198 -14.58 14.49 -1.93
C THR A 198 -15.52 15.51 -1.29
N GLU A 199 -16.77 15.13 -1.03
CA GLU A 199 -17.75 15.99 -0.34
C GLU A 199 -17.54 16.02 1.18
N LEU A 200 -17.16 14.88 1.77
CA LEU A 200 -17.04 14.72 3.22
C LEU A 200 -15.69 15.16 3.77
N TYR A 201 -14.64 15.19 2.95
CA TYR A 201 -13.29 15.51 3.37
C TYR A 201 -12.93 16.97 3.03
N ASP A 202 -12.72 17.78 4.05
CA ASP A 202 -12.32 19.19 3.96
C ASP A 202 -10.86 19.44 4.37
N GLY A 203 -10.09 18.37 4.60
CA GLY A 203 -8.69 18.45 5.01
C GLY A 203 -7.73 18.76 3.85
N GLU A 204 -6.48 19.04 4.20
CA GLU A 204 -5.44 19.44 3.24
C GLU A 204 -4.68 18.25 2.61
N ILE A 205 -4.85 17.03 3.14
CA ILE A 205 -4.10 15.86 2.66
C ILE A 205 -4.73 15.36 1.35
N PRO A 206 -3.96 15.23 0.25
CA PRO A 206 -4.50 14.80 -1.04
C PRO A 206 -5.23 13.45 -0.98
N LEU A 207 -6.43 13.38 -1.58
CA LEU A 207 -7.21 12.15 -1.71
C LEU A 207 -6.78 11.33 -2.92
N TYR A 208 -6.58 10.04 -2.71
CA TYR A 208 -6.20 9.07 -3.75
C TYR A 208 -7.21 7.93 -3.82
N ALA A 209 -7.74 7.66 -5.03
CA ALA A 209 -8.54 6.48 -5.29
C ALA A 209 -7.63 5.25 -5.47
N LEU A 210 -8.02 4.07 -4.96
CA LEU A 210 -7.34 2.82 -5.27
C LEU A 210 -8.22 1.97 -6.19
N ILE A 211 -7.70 1.66 -7.38
CA ILE A 211 -8.38 0.89 -8.41
C ILE A 211 -7.86 -0.54 -8.34
N ALA A 212 -8.61 -1.42 -7.66
CA ALA A 212 -8.27 -2.83 -7.48
C ALA A 212 -9.11 -3.72 -8.40
N THR A 213 -8.47 -4.36 -9.38
CA THR A 213 -9.12 -5.20 -10.39
C THR A 213 -8.14 -6.23 -10.97
N ASP A 214 -8.60 -7.23 -11.70
CA ASP A 214 -7.77 -8.13 -12.53
C ASP A 214 -7.67 -7.65 -13.98
N ASP A 215 -8.56 -6.77 -14.42
CA ASP A 215 -8.62 -6.34 -15.82
C ASP A 215 -7.83 -5.03 -16.05
N PRO A 216 -6.68 -5.07 -16.74
CA PRO A 216 -5.99 -3.86 -17.17
C PRO A 216 -6.70 -3.16 -18.33
N SER A 217 -7.68 -3.79 -19.00
CA SER A 217 -8.34 -3.30 -20.21
C SER A 217 -9.51 -2.36 -19.92
N LEU A 218 -9.38 -1.51 -18.90
CA LEU A 218 -10.42 -0.58 -18.48
C LEU A 218 -10.70 0.47 -19.57
N ASP A 219 -11.93 1.00 -19.57
CA ASP A 219 -12.22 2.25 -20.26
C ASP A 219 -11.59 3.41 -19.48
N TRP A 220 -10.35 3.73 -19.83
CA TRP A 220 -9.55 4.75 -19.14
C TRP A 220 -10.13 6.16 -19.24
N GLU A 221 -10.85 6.48 -20.32
CA GLU A 221 -11.50 7.78 -20.48
C GLU A 221 -12.73 7.88 -19.57
N LYS A 222 -13.52 6.80 -19.49
CA LYS A 222 -14.61 6.69 -18.53
C LYS A 222 -14.09 6.76 -17.09
N LEU A 223 -13.08 5.96 -16.73
CA LEU A 223 -12.51 5.98 -15.38
C LEU A 223 -12.01 7.37 -14.98
N LYS A 224 -11.33 8.06 -15.90
CA LYS A 224 -10.86 9.44 -15.71
C LYS A 224 -12.02 10.40 -15.45
N SER A 225 -13.14 10.25 -16.16
CA SER A 225 -14.36 11.03 -15.92
C SER A 225 -14.97 10.70 -14.55
N ASP A 226 -15.01 9.41 -14.20
CA ASP A 226 -15.64 8.90 -12.99
C ASP A 226 -14.88 9.24 -11.70
N LEU A 227 -13.56 9.44 -11.75
CA LEU A 227 -12.78 9.94 -10.61
C LEU A 227 -13.18 11.37 -10.20
N GLY A 228 -13.83 12.12 -11.09
CA GLY A 228 -14.37 13.45 -10.80
C GLY A 228 -13.31 14.49 -10.42
N THR A 229 -13.76 15.61 -9.85
CA THR A 229 -12.90 16.68 -9.34
C THR A 229 -12.66 16.49 -7.85
N GLY A 230 -11.41 16.59 -7.39
CA GLY A 230 -11.05 16.50 -5.97
C GLY A 230 -10.22 15.26 -5.62
N ILE A 231 -10.24 14.24 -6.48
CA ILE A 231 -9.27 13.15 -6.44
C ILE A 231 -7.96 13.65 -7.07
N HIS A 232 -6.89 13.63 -6.27
CA HIS A 232 -5.58 14.16 -6.67
C HIS A 232 -4.72 13.11 -7.37
N GLY A 233 -4.98 11.84 -7.09
CA GLY A 233 -4.22 10.73 -7.66
C GLY A 233 -4.97 9.41 -7.59
N THR A 234 -4.39 8.42 -8.24
CA THR A 234 -4.90 7.05 -8.26
C THR A 234 -3.78 6.05 -8.03
N ILE A 235 -4.11 4.97 -7.34
CA ILE A 235 -3.25 3.81 -7.14
C ILE A 235 -3.87 2.65 -7.92
N LEU A 236 -3.20 2.22 -8.99
CA LEU A 236 -3.65 1.10 -9.81
C LEU A 236 -3.10 -0.20 -9.24
N TRP A 237 -3.98 -1.14 -8.96
CA TRP A 237 -3.66 -2.48 -8.52
C TRP A 237 -4.33 -3.50 -9.42
N PHE A 238 -3.55 -4.03 -10.36
CA PHE A 238 -3.97 -5.17 -11.17
C PHE A 238 -3.55 -6.47 -10.48
N SER A 239 -4.53 -7.22 -9.97
CA SER A 239 -4.29 -8.47 -9.26
C SER A 239 -3.58 -9.45 -10.16
N ASP A 240 -2.55 -10.08 -9.61
CA ASP A 240 -1.85 -11.21 -10.24
C ASP A 240 -1.15 -10.92 -11.58
N ILE A 241 -1.01 -9.65 -11.98
CA ILE A 241 -0.18 -9.28 -13.13
C ILE A 241 1.32 -9.37 -12.74
N ASP A 242 2.07 -10.08 -13.57
CA ASP A 242 3.53 -10.18 -13.53
C ASP A 242 4.10 -9.60 -14.82
N GLU A 243 4.84 -8.50 -14.74
CA GLU A 243 5.37 -7.77 -15.90
C GLU A 243 6.24 -8.64 -16.84
N MET A 244 6.83 -9.72 -16.33
CA MET A 244 7.68 -10.61 -17.11
C MET A 244 6.90 -11.60 -17.97
N THR A 245 5.70 -11.96 -17.52
CA THR A 245 4.86 -13.00 -18.14
C THR A 245 3.52 -12.47 -18.65
N ALA A 246 3.19 -11.22 -18.33
CA ALA A 246 2.01 -10.52 -18.82
C ALA A 246 2.00 -10.46 -20.35
N GLN A 247 0.80 -10.57 -20.91
CA GLN A 247 0.60 -10.41 -22.34
C GLN A 247 0.92 -8.97 -22.76
N LYS A 248 1.45 -8.81 -23.97
CA LYS A 248 1.77 -7.49 -24.51
C LYS A 248 0.59 -6.51 -24.42
N ASP A 249 -0.61 -6.98 -24.72
CA ASP A 249 -1.81 -6.13 -24.72
C ASP A 249 -2.13 -5.61 -23.32
N GLN A 250 -2.00 -6.45 -22.28
CA GLN A 250 -2.16 -6.04 -20.88
C GLN A 250 -1.17 -4.91 -20.52
N LEU A 251 0.09 -5.05 -20.92
CA LEU A 251 1.09 -3.99 -20.70
C LEU A 251 0.78 -2.73 -21.52
N VAL A 252 0.27 -2.87 -22.75
CA VAL A 252 -0.16 -1.71 -23.55
C VAL A 252 -1.31 -0.97 -22.86
N ASP A 253 -2.24 -1.69 -22.24
CA ASP A 253 -3.38 -1.11 -21.55
C ASP A 253 -2.99 -0.41 -20.24
N ILE A 254 -2.10 -0.98 -19.44
CA ILE A 254 -1.54 -0.31 -18.25
C ILE A 254 -0.85 1.00 -18.65
N ARG A 255 -0.03 0.97 -19.70
CA ARG A 255 0.64 2.17 -20.23
C ARG A 255 -0.37 3.22 -20.67
N ARG A 256 -1.43 2.80 -21.38
CA ARG A 256 -2.50 3.67 -21.86
C ARG A 256 -3.21 4.35 -20.70
N GLY A 257 -3.58 3.59 -19.66
CA GLY A 257 -4.19 4.14 -18.45
C GLY A 257 -3.31 5.16 -17.76
N CYS A 258 -2.03 4.84 -17.57
CA CYS A 258 -1.06 5.76 -16.98
C CYS A 258 -0.99 7.09 -17.74
N LYS A 259 -0.92 7.02 -19.07
CA LYS A 259 -0.88 8.21 -19.93
C LYS A 259 -2.18 9.00 -19.87
N THR A 260 -3.32 8.35 -20.04
CA THR A 260 -4.64 8.99 -20.04
C THR A 260 -4.91 9.75 -18.73
N LEU A 261 -4.58 9.13 -17.58
CA LEU A 261 -4.80 9.73 -16.27
C LEU A 261 -3.82 10.89 -16.00
N SER A 262 -2.53 10.69 -16.31
CA SER A 262 -1.50 11.72 -16.08
C SER A 262 -1.69 12.97 -16.96
N GLU A 263 -2.18 12.82 -18.19
CA GLU A 263 -2.54 13.95 -19.07
C GLU A 263 -3.63 14.86 -18.45
N SER A 264 -4.43 14.32 -17.53
CA SER A 264 -5.44 15.07 -16.75
C SER A 264 -4.92 15.56 -15.40
N LYS A 265 -3.61 15.52 -15.18
CA LYS A 265 -2.93 15.93 -13.93
C LYS A 265 -3.34 15.10 -12.71
N ILE A 266 -3.81 13.88 -12.92
CA ILE A 266 -4.03 12.90 -11.86
C ILE A 266 -2.71 12.19 -11.63
N ASP A 267 -2.19 12.21 -10.40
CA ASP A 267 -1.01 11.43 -10.04
C ASP A 267 -1.28 9.94 -10.20
N VAL A 268 -0.44 9.22 -10.96
CA VAL A 268 -0.61 7.78 -11.18
C VAL A 268 0.43 7.01 -10.39
N CYS A 269 -0.02 6.09 -9.54
CA CYS A 269 0.83 5.19 -8.79
C CYS A 269 0.50 3.74 -9.14
N LEU A 270 1.52 2.88 -9.25
CA LEU A 270 1.31 1.43 -9.31
C LEU A 270 1.49 0.82 -7.92
N HIS A 271 0.51 0.01 -7.51
CA HIS A 271 0.53 -0.70 -6.22
C HIS A 271 1.67 -1.72 -6.13
N SER A 272 1.97 -2.39 -7.25
CA SER A 272 3.10 -3.30 -7.42
C SER A 272 3.66 -3.16 -8.83
N GLY A 273 4.98 -3.18 -8.97
CA GLY A 273 5.63 -3.17 -10.28
C GLY A 273 7.14 -3.36 -10.19
N GLY A 274 7.76 -3.63 -11.34
CA GLY A 274 9.18 -3.90 -11.49
C GLY A 274 9.82 -2.97 -12.52
N ALA A 275 10.67 -3.53 -13.37
CA ALA A 275 11.41 -2.78 -14.38
C ALA A 275 10.51 -2.10 -15.43
N TYR A 276 9.39 -2.74 -15.83
CA TYR A 276 8.48 -2.16 -16.80
C TYR A 276 7.74 -0.95 -16.18
N ALA A 277 7.26 -1.08 -14.94
CA ALA A 277 6.66 0.04 -14.21
C ALA A 277 7.59 1.25 -14.10
N MET A 278 8.89 1.04 -13.85
CA MET A 278 9.87 2.13 -13.83
C MET A 278 9.94 2.88 -15.18
N GLY A 279 9.80 2.16 -16.29
CA GLY A 279 9.73 2.73 -17.64
C GLY A 279 8.50 3.62 -17.87
N LEU A 280 7.38 3.34 -17.18
CA LEU A 280 6.16 4.14 -17.30
C LEU A 280 6.28 5.57 -16.76
N GLY A 281 7.38 5.92 -16.10
CA GLY A 281 7.68 7.32 -15.75
C GLY A 281 7.85 8.24 -16.97
N PHE A 282 8.06 7.68 -18.17
CA PHE A 282 7.99 8.43 -19.43
C PHE A 282 6.55 8.71 -19.89
N ASP A 283 5.59 7.90 -19.43
CA ASP A 283 4.17 8.01 -19.74
C ASP A 283 3.36 8.59 -18.55
N GLY A 284 4.05 9.20 -17.58
CA GLY A 284 3.42 9.94 -16.49
C GLY A 284 3.26 9.21 -15.16
N LEU A 285 3.89 8.04 -14.97
CA LEU A 285 3.85 7.35 -13.69
C LEU A 285 4.61 8.15 -12.62
N THR A 286 3.93 8.48 -11.52
CA THR A 286 4.47 9.25 -10.39
C THR A 286 5.23 8.34 -9.42
N ALA A 287 4.71 7.15 -9.13
CA ALA A 287 5.32 6.23 -8.20
C ALA A 287 5.01 4.76 -8.52
N VAL A 288 5.91 3.87 -8.11
CA VAL A 288 5.67 2.42 -8.09
C VAL A 288 6.03 1.89 -6.73
N SER A 289 5.17 1.02 -6.22
CA SER A 289 5.42 0.30 -4.98
C SER A 289 6.04 -1.07 -5.23
N ALA A 290 7.01 -1.47 -4.41
CA ALA A 290 7.59 -2.81 -4.41
C ALA A 290 7.83 -3.30 -2.97
N GLY A 291 7.80 -4.61 -2.77
CA GLY A 291 8.19 -5.25 -1.49
C GLY A 291 9.54 -5.96 -1.62
N ILE A 292 10.31 -6.06 -0.53
CA ILE A 292 11.57 -6.83 -0.50
C ILE A 292 11.21 -8.31 -0.49
N THR A 293 10.22 -8.65 0.33
CA THR A 293 9.79 -10.01 0.63
C THR A 293 8.68 -10.50 -0.31
N TYR A 294 8.03 -9.57 -0.99
CA TYR A 294 6.94 -9.85 -1.92
C TYR A 294 7.39 -9.57 -3.34
N GLY A 295 7.08 -10.48 -4.27
CA GLY A 295 7.48 -10.32 -5.66
C GLY A 295 6.80 -9.14 -6.35
N GLU A 296 7.14 -8.94 -7.63
CA GLU A 296 6.54 -7.94 -8.54
C GLU A 296 5.02 -8.15 -8.71
N ARG A 297 4.53 -9.36 -8.37
CA ARG A 297 3.14 -9.80 -8.45
C ARG A 297 2.48 -9.84 -7.07
N ARG A 298 1.26 -9.28 -6.99
CA ARG A 298 0.40 -9.34 -5.80
C ARG A 298 -1.02 -9.73 -6.19
N SER A 299 -1.50 -10.82 -5.61
CA SER A 299 -2.92 -11.17 -5.66
C SER A 299 -3.71 -10.28 -4.70
N ALA A 300 -4.94 -9.94 -5.08
CA ALA A 300 -5.93 -9.33 -4.19
C ALA A 300 -6.31 -10.24 -3.00
N SER A 301 -6.10 -11.55 -3.16
CA SER A 301 -6.24 -12.53 -2.08
C SER A 301 -5.20 -12.34 -0.98
N ILE A 302 -5.59 -12.59 0.27
CA ILE A 302 -4.66 -12.64 1.39
C ILE A 302 -3.98 -14.00 1.34
N VAL A 303 -2.73 -14.03 0.89
CA VAL A 303 -1.89 -15.22 0.97
C VAL A 303 -1.47 -15.43 2.42
N GLU A 304 -1.63 -16.65 2.94
CA GLU A 304 -1.13 -17.04 4.26
C GLU A 304 0.38 -16.74 4.38
N GLY A 305 0.78 -16.22 5.54
CA GLY A 305 2.18 -15.92 5.84
C GLY A 305 2.99 -17.21 5.92
N GLY A 306 3.66 -17.57 4.83
CA GLY A 306 4.74 -18.55 4.85
C GLY A 306 6.06 -17.93 5.32
N PRO A 307 7.08 -18.75 5.64
CA PRO A 307 8.43 -18.24 5.87
C PRO A 307 8.86 -17.43 4.64
N VAL A 308 9.29 -16.20 4.85
CA VAL A 308 9.80 -15.36 3.77
C VAL A 308 11.01 -16.06 3.15
N PRO A 309 10.93 -16.51 1.88
CA PRO A 309 12.09 -17.14 1.26
C PRO A 309 13.22 -16.12 1.18
N GLN A 310 14.45 -16.55 1.48
CA GLN A 310 15.59 -15.67 1.35
C GLN A 310 15.79 -15.31 -0.14
N ARG A 311 15.80 -14.01 -0.43
CA ARG A 311 15.94 -13.47 -1.78
C ARG A 311 16.99 -12.37 -1.78
N TYR A 312 17.64 -12.20 -2.93
CA TYR A 312 18.51 -11.07 -3.20
C TYR A 312 17.68 -9.99 -3.92
N PHE A 313 17.49 -8.85 -3.26
CA PHE A 313 16.78 -7.71 -3.85
C PHE A 313 17.77 -6.79 -4.57
N ILE A 314 17.44 -6.42 -5.80
CA ILE A 314 18.17 -5.45 -6.62
C ILE A 314 17.33 -4.16 -6.67
N PRO A 315 17.63 -3.14 -5.83
CA PRO A 315 16.80 -1.94 -5.70
C PRO A 315 16.63 -1.13 -6.99
N GLN A 316 17.61 -1.20 -7.90
CA GLN A 316 17.56 -0.49 -9.18
C GLN A 316 16.55 -1.12 -10.16
N LEU A 317 16.27 -2.42 -9.99
CA LEU A 317 15.31 -3.16 -10.80
C LEU A 317 13.97 -3.37 -10.09
N LEU A 318 13.89 -3.00 -8.80
CA LEU A 318 12.77 -3.33 -7.91
C LEU A 318 12.46 -4.83 -7.88
N LYS A 319 13.51 -5.66 -7.99
CA LYS A 319 13.36 -7.08 -8.25
C LYS A 319 14.07 -7.94 -7.23
N SER A 320 13.37 -8.99 -6.78
CA SER A 320 13.92 -10.01 -5.89
C SER A 320 14.17 -11.31 -6.64
N TYR A 321 15.38 -11.86 -6.50
CA TYR A 321 15.78 -13.14 -7.08
C TYR A 321 15.99 -14.20 -5.99
N PRO A 322 15.69 -15.48 -6.23
CA PRO A 322 16.11 -16.55 -5.33
C PRO A 322 17.62 -16.51 -5.08
N LEU A 323 18.07 -16.80 -3.86
CA LEU A 323 19.50 -16.75 -3.55
C LEU A 323 20.34 -17.72 -4.40
N GLY A 324 19.81 -18.90 -4.74
CA GLY A 324 20.49 -19.87 -5.60
C GLY A 324 20.79 -19.32 -7.00
N GLU A 325 19.78 -18.73 -7.64
CA GLU A 325 19.92 -18.07 -8.97
C GLU A 325 20.89 -16.89 -8.90
N THR A 326 20.81 -16.10 -7.83
CA THR A 326 21.70 -14.96 -7.62
C THR A 326 23.15 -15.41 -7.48
N LYS A 327 23.41 -16.44 -6.65
CA LYS A 327 24.76 -17.00 -6.47
C LYS A 327 25.30 -17.51 -7.81
N TYR A 328 24.50 -18.25 -8.57
CA TYR A 328 24.88 -18.74 -9.90
C TYR A 328 25.22 -17.59 -10.86
N ALA A 329 24.39 -16.55 -10.91
CA ALA A 329 24.62 -15.38 -11.76
C ALA A 329 25.91 -14.63 -11.37
N LEU A 330 26.12 -14.37 -10.08
CA LEU A 330 27.34 -13.71 -9.58
C LEU A 330 28.59 -14.51 -9.90
N GLN A 331 28.56 -15.84 -9.73
CA GLN A 331 29.65 -16.73 -10.13
C GLN A 331 29.95 -16.65 -11.63
N LYS A 332 28.92 -16.64 -12.49
CA LYS A 332 29.09 -16.49 -13.94
C LYS A 332 29.69 -15.14 -14.35
N LEU A 333 29.43 -14.10 -13.56
CA LEU A 333 30.01 -12.77 -13.76
C LEU A 333 31.40 -12.61 -13.13
N GLY A 334 31.93 -13.63 -12.44
CA GLY A 334 33.20 -13.54 -11.72
C GLY A 334 33.14 -12.61 -10.50
N ILE A 335 31.94 -12.36 -9.96
CA ILE A 335 31.72 -11.50 -8.80
C ILE A 335 31.62 -12.38 -7.55
N GLU A 336 32.52 -12.15 -6.60
CA GLU A 336 32.49 -12.83 -5.30
C GLU A 336 31.51 -12.11 -4.35
N CYS A 337 30.44 -12.79 -3.94
CA CYS A 337 29.53 -12.25 -2.93
C CYS A 337 30.17 -12.34 -1.54
N LYS A 338 30.52 -11.18 -0.96
CA LYS A 338 31.08 -11.09 0.40
C LYS A 338 30.03 -11.03 1.52
N ASN A 339 28.74 -11.06 1.19
CA ASN A 339 27.68 -10.98 2.18
C ASN A 339 27.56 -12.32 2.94
N PRO A 340 27.45 -12.31 4.29
CA PRO A 340 27.23 -13.53 5.08
C PRO A 340 26.05 -14.40 4.61
N CYS A 341 25.01 -13.80 3.99
CA CYS A 341 23.90 -14.57 3.42
C CYS A 341 24.33 -15.50 2.27
N CYS A 342 25.45 -15.21 1.61
CA CYS A 342 26.00 -16.02 0.52
C CYS A 342 26.89 -17.17 1.00
N SER A 343 27.40 -17.14 2.24
CA SER A 343 28.34 -18.14 2.77
C SER A 343 27.71 -19.45 3.25
N GLY A 344 26.38 -19.52 3.37
CA GLY A 344 25.65 -20.69 3.90
C GLY A 344 24.99 -21.59 2.87
N ILE A 345 25.03 -21.25 1.58
CA ILE A 345 24.38 -22.02 0.51
C ILE A 345 25.46 -22.87 -0.15
N THR A 346 25.59 -24.13 0.28
CA THR A 346 26.39 -25.14 -0.42
C THR A 346 25.80 -25.37 -1.81
N ASP A 347 26.66 -25.72 -2.77
CA ASP A 347 26.31 -25.76 -4.19
C ASP A 347 25.01 -26.54 -4.45
N VAL A 348 24.16 -25.95 -5.30
CA VAL A 348 22.88 -26.52 -5.70
C VAL A 348 23.21 -27.54 -6.80
N ASP A 349 22.94 -28.83 -6.53
CA ASP A 349 23.02 -29.92 -7.52
C ASP A 349 22.07 -29.70 -8.70
#